data_AF-A0A523RK88-F1
#
_entry.id   AF-A0A523RK88-F1
#
_cell.length_a   1.000
_cell.length_b   1.000
_cell.length_c   1.000
_cell.angle_alpha   90.00
_cell.angle_beta   90.00
_cell.angle_gamma   90.00
#
_symmetry.space_group_name_H-M   'P 1'
#
loop_
_entity.id
_entity.type
_entity.pdbx_description
1 polymer ?
#
loop_
_entity_poly.entity_id
_entity_poly.type
_entity_poly.pdbx_seq_one_letter_code
_entity_poly.pdbx_strand_id
1 'polypeptide(L)'
;MLVKKEIDFKEVLRRWAIGEIGSKEFGLPDFKEERKKLKSNQFTETDLEKCLYRRWTCYIPTIAQLNAVWFLKPTKFIINEFPKFYTMNDNGWKQKTNGSYRLIDAIFRSMNYPDENSREFKIIRNFENLDIDDFTGITLIYNKIIKKYIIVEGHARLIAIYNHLVINKRKIRLPLEFAIGITNNKWYFSPF
;
A
#
# COMPACT_ATOMS: atom_id res chain seq x y z
N MET A 1 -12.52 18.81 -0.92
CA MET A 1 -11.44 17.83 -0.62
C MET A 1 -10.46 18.52 0.33
N LEU A 2 -10.51 18.20 1.63
CA LEU A 2 -9.61 18.81 2.63
C LEU A 2 -8.29 18.04 2.59
N VAL A 3 -7.29 18.62 1.92
CA VAL A 3 -5.94 18.08 1.78
C VAL A 3 -5.06 18.79 2.81
N LYS A 4 -4.43 18.05 3.73
CA LYS A 4 -3.74 18.66 4.88
C LYS A 4 -2.27 19.02 4.61
N LYS A 5 -1.61 18.40 3.63
CA LYS A 5 -0.20 18.69 3.31
C LYS A 5 0.21 18.09 1.97
N GLU A 6 0.82 18.89 1.09
CA GLU A 6 1.60 18.37 -0.05
C GLU A 6 2.92 17.76 0.48
N ILE A 7 3.33 16.63 -0.08
CA ILE A 7 4.56 15.94 0.32
C ILE A 7 5.43 15.69 -0.91
N ASP A 8 6.74 15.70 -0.72
CA ASP A 8 7.66 15.33 -1.78
C ASP A 8 7.70 13.81 -1.99
N PHE A 9 8.31 13.38 -3.10
CA PHE A 9 8.41 11.97 -3.42
C PHE A 9 9.27 11.19 -2.40
N LYS A 10 10.24 11.84 -1.77
CA LYS A 10 11.09 11.22 -0.73
C LYS A 10 10.26 10.83 0.50
N GLU A 11 9.34 11.68 0.95
CA GLU A 11 8.42 11.38 2.04
C GLU A 11 7.42 10.28 1.63
N VAL A 12 6.98 10.22 0.37
CA VAL A 12 6.17 9.08 -0.15
C VAL A 12 6.95 7.77 -0.01
N LEU A 13 8.21 7.74 -0.44
CA LEU A 13 9.08 6.57 -0.31
C LEU A 13 9.34 6.22 1.15
N ARG A 14 9.54 7.21 2.02
CA ARG A 14 9.68 7.00 3.47
C ARG A 14 8.46 6.30 4.06
N ARG A 15 7.25 6.75 3.72
CA ARG A 15 6.01 6.11 4.19
C ARG A 15 5.88 4.68 3.67
N TRP A 16 6.17 4.46 2.39
CA TRP A 16 6.22 3.13 1.79
C TRP A 16 7.18 2.22 2.58
N ALA A 17 8.42 2.67 2.77
CA ALA A 17 9.47 1.92 3.45
C ALA A 17 9.13 1.57 4.90
N ILE A 18 8.50 2.49 5.64
CA ILE A 18 8.00 2.23 7.00
C ILE A 18 6.95 1.12 7.00
N GLY A 19 6.03 1.16 6.03
CA GLY A 19 4.98 0.16 5.90
C GLY A 19 5.50 -1.20 5.52
N GLU A 20 6.60 -1.30 4.76
CA GLU A 20 7.10 -2.56 4.20
C GLU A 20 7.39 -3.59 5.30
N ILE A 21 6.61 -4.68 5.29
CA ILE A 21 6.79 -5.78 6.23
C ILE A 21 7.86 -6.69 5.65
N GLY A 22 8.98 -6.78 6.36
CA GLY A 22 10.01 -7.79 6.10
C GLY A 22 9.39 -9.17 6.31
N SER A 23 9.14 -9.89 5.22
CA SER A 23 8.64 -11.25 5.29
C SER A 23 9.84 -12.19 5.31
N LYS A 24 10.08 -12.79 6.48
CA LYS A 24 11.04 -13.90 6.63
C LYS A 24 10.73 -15.06 5.68
N GLU A 25 9.48 -15.20 5.22
CA GLU A 25 9.06 -16.23 4.26
C GLU A 25 9.68 -16.07 2.87
N PHE A 26 10.18 -14.88 2.50
CA PHE A 26 10.91 -14.69 1.24
C PHE A 26 12.43 -14.59 1.42
N GLY A 27 12.96 -14.99 2.59
CA GLY A 27 14.38 -14.85 2.91
C GLY A 27 14.85 -13.39 2.94
N LEU A 28 13.93 -12.44 3.15
CA LEU A 28 14.26 -11.03 3.18
C LEU A 28 14.84 -10.63 4.55
N PRO A 29 15.89 -9.77 4.58
CA PRO A 29 16.40 -9.22 5.82
C PRO A 29 15.31 -8.43 6.57
N ASP A 30 15.34 -8.52 7.90
CA ASP A 30 14.44 -7.76 8.75
C ASP A 30 15.04 -6.39 9.06
N PHE A 31 14.73 -5.38 8.25
CA PHE A 31 15.22 -3.99 8.37
C PHE A 31 14.55 -3.20 9.51
N LYS A 32 14.49 -3.77 10.72
CA LYS A 32 13.84 -3.13 11.89
C LYS A 32 14.50 -1.82 12.29
N GLU A 33 15.82 -1.79 12.32
CA GLU A 33 16.57 -0.59 12.73
C GLU A 33 16.43 0.53 11.70
N GLU A 34 16.52 0.21 10.42
CA GLU A 34 16.26 1.18 9.34
C GLU A 34 14.84 1.71 9.41
N ARG A 35 13.82 0.86 9.61
CA ARG A 35 12.44 1.32 9.80
C ARG A 35 12.26 2.21 11.02
N LYS A 36 12.95 1.92 12.12
CA LYS A 36 12.96 2.80 13.31
C LYS A 36 13.57 4.16 12.98
N LYS A 37 14.67 4.20 12.23
CA LYS A 37 15.28 5.44 11.73
C LYS A 37 14.35 6.18 10.78
N LEU A 38 13.65 5.49 9.89
CA LEU A 38 12.67 6.09 8.98
C LEU A 38 11.50 6.72 9.74
N LYS A 39 11.08 6.18 10.90
CA LYS A 39 10.09 6.85 11.75
C LYS A 39 10.65 8.10 12.44
N SER A 40 11.97 8.21 12.58
CA SER A 40 12.65 9.43 12.99
C SER A 40 12.88 10.38 11.80
N ASN A 41 13.16 11.66 12.07
CA ASN A 41 13.55 12.61 11.01
C ASN A 41 15.04 12.51 10.62
N GLN A 42 15.77 11.52 11.12
CA GLN A 42 17.21 11.33 10.91
C GLN A 42 17.51 10.10 10.04
N PHE A 43 16.81 9.97 8.91
CA PHE A 43 17.02 8.87 7.97
C PHE A 43 17.80 9.32 6.74
N THR A 44 18.51 8.38 6.13
CA THR A 44 19.28 8.57 4.90
C THR A 44 18.58 7.94 3.70
N GLU A 45 19.00 8.30 2.50
CA GLU A 45 18.53 7.64 1.27
C GLU A 45 18.89 6.15 1.25
N THR A 46 20.05 5.78 1.77
CA THR A 46 20.45 4.38 1.95
C THR A 46 19.49 3.60 2.86
N ASP A 47 18.93 4.23 3.90
CA ASP A 47 17.92 3.58 4.74
C ASP A 47 16.62 3.29 3.96
N LEU A 48 16.23 4.18 3.04
CA LEU A 48 15.10 3.95 2.13
C LEU A 48 15.39 2.81 1.16
N GLU A 49 16.54 2.85 0.48
CA GLU A 49 16.95 1.86 -0.51
C GLU A 49 17.00 0.45 0.08
N LYS A 50 17.54 0.30 1.28
CA LYS A 50 17.56 -0.99 2.00
C LYS A 50 16.16 -1.53 2.23
N CYS A 51 15.26 -0.70 2.77
CA CYS A 51 13.88 -1.10 3.06
C CYS A 51 13.07 -1.39 1.79
N LEU A 52 13.37 -0.69 0.70
CA LEU A 52 12.64 -0.77 -0.57
C LEU A 52 13.40 -1.57 -1.63
N TYR A 53 14.42 -2.35 -1.26
CA TYR A 53 15.38 -2.96 -2.19
C TYR A 53 14.77 -3.59 -3.46
N ARG A 54 13.74 -4.42 -3.33
CA ARG A 54 13.04 -5.04 -4.48
C ARG A 54 12.12 -4.08 -5.25
N ARG A 55 11.63 -3.02 -4.60
CA ARG A 55 10.73 -2.02 -5.17
C ARG A 55 11.49 -0.89 -5.87
N TRP A 56 12.71 -0.61 -5.42
CA TRP A 56 13.59 0.45 -5.91
C TRP A 56 13.93 0.28 -7.39
N THR A 57 14.11 -0.96 -7.84
CA THR A 57 14.47 -1.25 -9.23
C THR A 57 13.26 -1.46 -10.14
N CYS A 58 12.14 -1.98 -9.62
CA CYS A 58 11.01 -2.40 -10.46
C CYS A 58 9.86 -1.39 -10.53
N TYR A 59 9.53 -0.71 -9.43
CA TYR A 59 8.28 0.05 -9.32
C TYR A 59 8.51 1.54 -9.12
N ILE A 60 9.50 1.91 -8.30
CA ILE A 60 9.79 3.30 -7.95
C ILE A 60 10.10 4.19 -9.18
N PRO A 61 10.94 3.75 -10.15
CA PRO A 61 11.23 4.56 -11.33
C PRO A 61 9.97 4.85 -12.16
N THR A 62 9.10 3.85 -12.33
CA THR A 62 7.84 4.00 -13.05
C THR A 62 6.89 4.96 -12.33
N ILE A 63 6.79 4.87 -10.99
CA ILE A 63 5.97 5.78 -10.19
C ILE A 63 6.48 7.22 -10.29
N ALA A 64 7.79 7.41 -10.24
CA ALA A 64 8.42 8.73 -10.33
C ALA A 64 8.08 9.44 -11.66
N GLN A 65 7.96 8.67 -12.75
CA GLN A 65 7.61 9.18 -14.09
C GLN A 65 6.14 9.64 -14.22
N LEU A 66 5.28 9.35 -13.25
CA LEU A 66 3.84 9.69 -13.33
C LEU A 66 3.53 11.17 -13.21
N ASN A 67 4.52 11.99 -12.85
CA ASN A 67 4.37 13.43 -12.59
C ASN A 67 3.15 13.71 -11.68
N ALA A 68 3.02 12.89 -10.63
CA ALA A 68 1.91 12.97 -9.69
C ALA A 68 2.21 14.03 -8.63
N VAL A 69 1.19 14.80 -8.27
CA VAL A 69 1.27 15.67 -7.08
C VAL A 69 0.84 14.85 -5.87
N TRP A 70 1.70 14.79 -4.85
CA TRP A 70 1.53 13.89 -3.72
C TRP A 70 1.03 14.61 -2.48
N PHE A 71 0.12 13.94 -1.77
CA PHE A 71 -0.51 14.50 -0.59
C PHE A 71 -0.56 13.49 0.53
N LEU A 72 -0.45 13.99 1.75
CA LEU A 72 -0.69 13.23 2.96
C LEU A 72 -2.14 13.45 3.42
N LYS A 73 -2.93 12.39 3.42
CA LYS A 73 -4.37 12.46 3.75
C LYS A 73 -4.68 11.58 4.96
N PRO A 74 -5.06 12.18 6.11
CA PRO A 74 -5.72 11.46 7.18
C PRO A 74 -7.06 10.96 6.66
N THR A 75 -7.24 9.66 6.63
CA THR A 75 -8.41 9.03 6.05
C THR A 75 -9.29 8.49 7.17
N LYS A 76 -10.45 9.14 7.36
CA LYS A 76 -11.61 8.46 7.93
C LYS A 76 -12.17 7.59 6.81
N PHE A 77 -11.88 6.29 6.85
CA PHE A 77 -12.42 5.40 5.83
C PHE A 77 -13.95 5.45 5.84
N ILE A 78 -14.51 5.66 4.66
CA ILE A 78 -15.90 5.34 4.39
C ILE A 78 -15.85 3.98 3.70
N ILE A 79 -16.50 2.97 4.28
CA ILE A 79 -16.56 1.60 3.73
C ILE A 79 -16.93 1.61 2.23
N ASN A 80 -17.76 2.57 1.82
CA ASN A 80 -18.22 2.76 0.44
C ASN A 80 -17.11 3.19 -0.55
N GLU A 81 -15.89 3.51 -0.09
CA GLU A 81 -14.75 3.83 -0.95
C GLU A 81 -13.96 2.59 -1.39
N PHE A 82 -14.07 1.46 -0.68
CA PHE A 82 -13.33 0.24 -1.01
C PHE A 82 -13.53 -0.28 -2.45
N PRO A 83 -14.75 -0.26 -3.02
CA PRO A 83 -14.97 -0.65 -4.40
C PRO A 83 -14.24 0.22 -5.45
N LYS A 84 -13.74 1.40 -5.06
CA LYS A 84 -13.02 2.33 -5.95
C LYS A 84 -11.52 2.04 -6.02
N PHE A 85 -11.01 1.15 -5.18
CA PHE A 85 -9.59 0.76 -5.16
C PHE A 85 -9.31 -0.41 -6.10
N TYR A 86 -8.34 -0.20 -6.98
CA TYR A 86 -7.82 -1.18 -7.91
C TYR A 86 -6.40 -1.56 -7.50
N THR A 87 -6.03 -2.81 -7.66
CA THR A 87 -4.66 -3.24 -7.41
C THR A 87 -3.79 -2.95 -8.63
N MET A 88 -2.48 -2.92 -8.45
CA MET A 88 -1.57 -2.97 -9.58
C MET A 88 -1.69 -4.31 -10.30
N ASN A 89 -1.43 -4.31 -11.60
CA ASN A 89 -1.30 -5.53 -12.39
C ASN A 89 0.07 -6.15 -12.14
N ASP A 90 0.23 -6.83 -11.00
CA ASP A 90 1.35 -7.76 -10.83
C ASP A 90 1.12 -8.99 -11.71
N ASN A 91 2.17 -9.57 -12.27
CA ASN A 91 2.12 -10.73 -13.17
C ASN A 91 1.35 -11.91 -12.56
N GLY A 92 1.48 -12.12 -11.24
CA GLY A 92 0.73 -13.15 -10.52
C GLY A 92 -0.79 -12.94 -10.54
N TRP A 93 -1.26 -11.69 -10.60
CA TRP A 93 -2.68 -11.32 -10.57
C TRP A 93 -3.26 -11.04 -11.96
N LYS A 94 -2.43 -10.57 -12.89
CA LYS A 94 -2.83 -10.24 -14.27
C LYS A 94 -3.41 -11.47 -14.98
N GLN A 95 -2.79 -12.63 -14.81
CA GLN A 95 -3.27 -13.90 -15.38
C GLN A 95 -4.66 -14.30 -14.86
N LYS A 96 -4.99 -13.93 -13.62
CA LYS A 96 -6.21 -14.34 -12.92
C LYS A 96 -7.39 -13.38 -13.16
N THR A 97 -7.14 -12.16 -13.65
CA THR A 97 -8.10 -11.03 -13.51
C THR A 97 -8.18 -10.14 -14.75
N ASN A 98 -7.47 -10.52 -15.82
CA ASN A 98 -7.33 -9.74 -17.06
C ASN A 98 -6.91 -8.27 -16.79
N GLY A 99 -6.13 -8.05 -15.73
CA GLY A 99 -5.54 -6.76 -15.41
C GLY A 99 -6.50 -5.70 -14.85
N SER A 100 -7.62 -6.10 -14.23
CA SER A 100 -8.61 -5.17 -13.68
C SER A 100 -9.06 -5.51 -12.26
N TYR A 101 -8.15 -6.05 -11.45
CA TYR A 101 -8.48 -6.59 -10.14
C TYR A 101 -8.86 -5.49 -9.14
N ARG A 102 -10.08 -5.59 -8.60
CA ARG A 102 -10.54 -4.69 -7.55
C ARG A 102 -10.06 -5.24 -6.21
N LEU A 103 -9.82 -4.34 -5.25
CA LEU A 103 -9.45 -4.74 -3.90
C LEU A 103 -10.48 -5.69 -3.26
N ILE A 104 -11.77 -5.53 -3.58
CA ILE A 104 -12.82 -6.39 -3.05
C ILE A 104 -12.69 -7.84 -3.52
N ASP A 105 -12.28 -8.05 -4.77
CA ASP A 105 -12.03 -9.38 -5.32
C ASP A 105 -10.81 -10.00 -4.63
N ALA A 106 -9.79 -9.18 -4.34
CA ALA A 106 -8.62 -9.55 -3.56
C ALA A 106 -8.96 -10.03 -2.15
N ILE A 107 -9.85 -9.31 -1.47
CA ILE A 107 -10.34 -9.68 -0.14
C ILE A 107 -10.97 -11.08 -0.18
N PHE A 108 -11.92 -11.32 -1.09
CA PHE A 108 -12.59 -12.62 -1.18
C PHE A 108 -11.61 -13.76 -1.42
N ARG A 109 -10.65 -13.56 -2.32
CA ARG A 109 -9.69 -14.61 -2.63
C ARG A 109 -8.74 -14.90 -1.48
N SER A 110 -8.15 -13.87 -0.86
CA SER A 110 -7.19 -14.07 0.23
C SER A 110 -7.84 -14.67 1.49
N MET A 111 -9.15 -14.51 1.67
CA MET A 111 -9.92 -15.16 2.74
C MET A 111 -10.30 -16.61 2.42
N ASN A 112 -10.64 -16.93 1.17
CA ASN A 112 -11.06 -18.28 0.75
C ASN A 112 -9.88 -19.21 0.40
N TYR A 113 -8.74 -18.64 0.00
CA TYR A 113 -7.55 -19.37 -0.43
C TYR A 113 -6.29 -18.81 0.25
N PRO A 114 -6.19 -18.92 1.59
CA PRO A 114 -5.10 -18.32 2.37
C PRO A 114 -3.71 -18.84 1.96
N ASP A 115 -3.63 -20.09 1.51
CA ASP A 115 -2.37 -20.72 1.09
C ASP A 115 -1.83 -20.18 -0.24
N GLU A 116 -2.69 -19.63 -1.12
CA GLU A 116 -2.25 -19.02 -2.39
C GLU A 116 -1.47 -17.71 -2.17
N ASN A 117 -1.65 -17.06 -1.01
CA ASN A 117 -1.01 -15.79 -0.72
C ASN A 117 -0.66 -15.66 0.77
N SER A 118 0.19 -16.57 1.25
CA SER A 118 0.60 -16.68 2.65
C SER A 118 1.13 -15.36 3.25
N ARG A 119 1.81 -14.52 2.44
CA ARG A 119 2.25 -13.17 2.85
C ARG A 119 1.06 -12.28 3.22
N GLU A 120 0.07 -12.19 2.34
CA GLU A 120 -1.12 -11.37 2.57
C GLU A 120 -1.90 -11.91 3.76
N PHE A 121 -2.10 -13.22 3.82
CA PHE A 121 -2.81 -13.85 4.92
C PHE A 121 -2.14 -13.60 6.28
N LYS A 122 -0.81 -13.71 6.36
CA LYS A 122 -0.07 -13.40 7.58
C LYS A 122 -0.20 -11.94 8.00
N ILE A 123 -0.20 -11.01 7.04
CA ILE A 123 -0.46 -9.60 7.33
C ILE A 123 -1.87 -9.45 7.89
N ILE A 124 -2.88 -10.06 7.25
CA ILE A 124 -4.27 -10.02 7.74
C ILE A 124 -4.38 -10.60 9.17
N ARG A 125 -3.75 -11.74 9.45
CA ARG A 125 -3.77 -12.37 10.78
C ARG A 125 -3.02 -11.56 11.83
N ASN A 126 -1.89 -10.96 11.48
CA ASN A 126 -1.18 -10.04 12.36
C ASN A 126 -2.04 -8.81 12.69
N PHE A 127 -2.81 -8.32 11.72
CA PHE A 127 -3.80 -7.25 11.92
C PHE A 127 -4.98 -7.68 12.81
N GLU A 128 -5.42 -8.94 12.75
CA GLU A 128 -6.51 -9.45 13.61
C GLU A 128 -6.08 -9.64 15.06
N ASN A 129 -4.81 -10.00 15.29
CA ASN A 129 -4.28 -10.47 16.58
C ASN A 129 -3.57 -9.39 17.41
N LEU A 130 -3.19 -8.23 16.85
CA LEU A 130 -2.37 -7.25 17.58
C LEU A 130 -2.71 -5.79 17.31
N ASP A 131 -2.56 -5.03 18.39
CA ASP A 131 -2.06 -3.65 18.50
C ASP A 131 -1.19 -3.20 17.32
N ILE A 132 -1.82 -2.78 16.21
CA ILE A 132 -1.12 -2.01 15.19
C ILE A 132 -1.32 -0.54 15.52
N ASP A 133 -0.34 0.00 16.24
CA ASP A 133 -0.24 1.44 16.52
C ASP A 133 0.11 2.27 15.26
N ASP A 134 0.44 1.63 14.14
CA ASP A 134 0.99 2.30 12.97
C ASP A 134 0.39 1.79 11.65
N PHE A 135 -0.56 2.57 11.14
CA PHE A 135 -1.23 2.33 9.86
C PHE A 135 -0.61 3.13 8.70
N THR A 136 0.69 3.40 8.77
CA THR A 136 1.41 4.09 7.70
C THR A 136 1.81 3.15 6.56
N GLY A 137 2.21 3.76 5.44
CA GLY A 137 2.69 3.03 4.27
C GLY A 137 1.60 2.41 3.40
N ILE A 138 0.43 3.04 3.36
CA ILE A 138 -0.52 2.82 2.26
C ILE A 138 -0.34 3.98 1.27
N THR A 139 -0.02 3.62 0.03
CA THR A 139 0.26 4.57 -1.04
C THR A 139 -0.71 4.31 -2.18
N LEU A 140 -1.44 5.36 -2.56
CA LEU A 140 -2.45 5.33 -3.61
C LEU A 140 -2.12 6.33 -4.71
N ILE A 141 -2.55 6.04 -5.93
CA ILE A 141 -2.57 6.98 -7.03
C ILE A 141 -3.99 7.15 -7.53
N TYR A 142 -4.48 8.38 -7.52
CA TYR A 142 -5.72 8.76 -8.16
C TYR A 142 -5.45 9.25 -9.58
N ASN A 143 -6.00 8.53 -10.55
CA ASN A 143 -5.97 8.94 -11.95
C ASN A 143 -7.23 9.75 -12.27
N LYS A 144 -7.05 11.04 -12.59
CA LYS A 144 -8.15 11.97 -12.88
C LYS A 144 -8.93 11.64 -14.15
N ILE A 145 -8.29 11.03 -15.15
CA ILE A 145 -8.93 10.71 -16.43
C ILE A 145 -9.92 9.55 -16.27
N ILE A 146 -9.46 8.44 -15.69
CA ILE A 146 -10.28 7.23 -15.52
C ILE A 146 -11.07 7.24 -14.21
N LYS A 147 -10.83 8.22 -13.34
CA LYS A 147 -11.48 8.42 -12.03
C LYS A 147 -11.36 7.20 -11.10
N LYS A 148 -10.17 6.59 -11.05
CA LYS A 148 -9.88 5.39 -10.24
C LYS A 148 -8.72 5.62 -9.28
N TYR A 149 -8.78 4.97 -8.13
CA TYR A 149 -7.65 4.84 -7.21
C TYR A 149 -6.93 3.53 -7.49
N ILE A 150 -5.62 3.61 -7.69
CA ILE A 150 -4.73 2.48 -7.87
C ILE A 150 -3.89 2.36 -6.61
N ILE A 151 -3.89 1.18 -6.00
CA ILE A 151 -3.06 0.86 -4.84
C ILE A 151 -1.65 0.63 -5.36
N VAL A 152 -0.70 1.46 -4.95
CA VAL A 152 0.72 1.29 -5.27
C VAL A 152 1.39 0.39 -4.24
N GLU A 153 1.05 0.61 -2.97
CA GLU A 153 1.56 -0.16 -1.84
C GLU A 153 0.48 -0.27 -0.76
N GLY A 154 0.54 -1.35 0.02
CA GLY A 154 -0.35 -1.56 1.15
C GLY A 154 -1.59 -2.35 0.79
N HIS A 155 -1.54 -3.14 -0.28
CA HIS A 155 -2.59 -4.07 -0.69
C HIS A 155 -3.08 -4.94 0.48
N ALA A 156 -2.17 -5.71 1.10
CA ALA A 156 -2.51 -6.57 2.23
C ALA A 156 -3.06 -5.80 3.45
N ARG A 157 -2.51 -4.60 3.72
CA ARG A 157 -2.97 -3.74 4.82
C ARG A 157 -4.39 -3.24 4.56
N LEU A 158 -4.72 -2.88 3.32
CA LEU A 158 -6.06 -2.48 2.91
C LEU A 158 -7.06 -3.64 3.00
N ILE A 159 -6.67 -4.86 2.59
CA ILE A 159 -7.48 -6.07 2.82
C ILE A 159 -7.75 -6.25 4.31
N ALA A 160 -6.71 -6.15 5.14
CA ALA A 160 -6.83 -6.32 6.58
C ALA A 160 -7.73 -5.24 7.23
N ILE A 161 -7.60 -3.97 6.82
CA ILE A 161 -8.49 -2.89 7.26
C ILE A 161 -9.94 -3.18 6.87
N TYR A 162 -10.19 -3.66 5.64
CA TYR A 162 -11.54 -4.03 5.22
C TYR A 162 -12.10 -5.18 6.04
N ASN A 163 -11.33 -6.25 6.21
CA ASN A 163 -11.75 -7.42 6.98
C ASN A 163 -12.10 -7.01 8.43
N HIS A 164 -11.27 -6.17 9.05
CA HIS A 164 -11.50 -5.68 10.40
C HIS A 164 -12.74 -4.77 10.51
N LEU A 165 -12.89 -3.79 9.61
CA LEU A 165 -13.98 -2.81 9.67
C LEU A 165 -15.33 -3.36 9.20
N VAL A 166 -15.33 -4.16 8.12
CA VAL A 166 -16.55 -4.53 7.38
C VAL A 166 -17.02 -5.93 7.76
N ILE A 167 -16.13 -6.91 7.70
CA ILE A 167 -16.47 -8.31 7.97
C ILE A 167 -16.62 -8.53 9.48
N ASN A 168 -15.60 -8.16 10.25
CA ASN A 168 -15.58 -8.33 11.70
C ASN A 168 -16.33 -7.23 12.46
N LYS A 169 -16.79 -6.18 11.76
CA LYS A 169 -17.54 -5.03 12.34
C LYS A 169 -16.85 -4.37 13.53
N ARG A 170 -15.51 -4.35 13.53
CA ARG A 170 -14.70 -3.74 14.60
C ARG A 170 -14.41 -2.27 14.28
N LYS A 171 -14.15 -1.47 15.31
CA LYS A 171 -13.70 -0.07 15.15
C LYS A 171 -12.17 -0.02 15.08
N ILE A 172 -11.65 0.93 14.30
CA ILE A 172 -10.23 1.31 14.33
C ILE A 172 -10.10 2.58 15.17
N ARG A 173 -9.18 2.59 16.13
CA ARG A 173 -8.98 3.69 17.10
C ARG A 173 -7.89 4.70 16.73
N LEU A 174 -7.34 4.63 15.52
CA LEU A 174 -6.16 5.42 15.14
C LEU A 174 -6.35 6.14 13.81
N PRO A 175 -5.65 7.28 13.60
CA PRO A 175 -5.68 7.97 12.31
C PRO A 175 -4.93 7.13 11.26
N LEU A 176 -5.65 6.66 10.26
CA LEU A 176 -5.08 6.09 9.05
C LEU A 176 -4.56 7.24 8.19
N GLU A 177 -3.32 7.18 7.72
CA GLU A 177 -2.74 8.26 6.93
C GLU A 177 -2.14 7.73 5.63
N PHE A 178 -2.65 8.24 4.50
CA PHE A 178 -2.31 7.75 3.17
C PHE A 178 -1.48 8.75 2.40
N ALA A 179 -0.48 8.26 1.69
CA ALA A 179 0.15 8.99 0.60
C ALA A 179 -0.73 8.84 -0.64
N ILE A 180 -1.25 9.94 -1.18
CA ILE A 180 -2.10 9.95 -2.37
C ILE A 180 -1.46 10.80 -3.44
N GLY A 181 -1.01 10.17 -4.52
CA GLY A 181 -0.57 10.82 -5.73
C GLY A 181 -1.77 11.14 -6.61
N ILE A 182 -1.83 12.33 -7.19
CA ILE A 182 -2.86 12.72 -8.15
C ILE A 182 -2.18 12.95 -9.50
N THR A 183 -2.59 12.21 -10.53
CA THR A 183 -2.03 12.31 -11.88
C THR A 183 -3.11 12.39 -12.96
N ASN A 184 -2.75 13.04 -14.07
CA ASN A 184 -3.50 13.03 -15.32
C ASN A 184 -2.94 12.01 -16.32
N ASN A 185 -1.78 11.40 -16.06
CA ASN A 185 -1.16 10.50 -17.02
C ASN A 185 -1.97 9.20 -17.09
N LYS A 186 -2.33 8.78 -18.32
CA LYS A 186 -2.80 7.40 -18.52
C LYS A 186 -1.61 6.49 -18.23
N TRP A 187 -1.80 5.60 -17.28
CA TRP A 187 -0.75 4.70 -16.88
C TRP A 187 -1.28 3.30 -16.68
N TYR A 188 -0.50 2.36 -17.19
CA TYR A 188 -0.66 0.94 -17.01
C TYR A 188 0.69 0.44 -16.52
N PHE A 189 0.68 -0.40 -15.49
CA PHE A 189 1.86 -1.21 -15.21
C PHE A 189 2.08 -2.12 -16.42
N SER A 190 3.08 -1.79 -17.24
CA SER A 190 3.68 -2.79 -18.12
C SER A 190 4.50 -3.69 -17.22
N PRO A 191 4.18 -4.99 -17.14
CA PRO A 191 5.15 -5.92 -16.60
C PRO A 191 6.30 -5.98 -17.61
N PHE A 192 7.52 -5.98 -17.11
CA PHE A 192 8.55 -6.75 -17.80
C PHE A 192 8.17 -8.23 -17.72
#